data_AF-A0A3D4X2Y3-F1
#
_entry.id   AF-A0A3D4X2Y3-F1
#
_cell.length_a   1.000
_cell.length_b   1.000
_cell.length_c   1.000
_cell.angle_alpha   90.00
_cell.angle_beta   90.00
_cell.angle_gamma   90.00
#
_symmetry.space_group_name_H-M   'P 1'
#
loop_
_entity.id
_entity.type
_entity.pdbx_description
1 polymer ?
#
loop_
_entity_poly.entity_id
_entity_poly.type
_entity_poly.pdbx_seq_one_letter_code
_entity_poly.pdbx_strand_id
1 'polypeptide(L)'
;MPLAGVRKLEAVSIHADEASRFLHAELQQHPTLAQITANMQVLSQTLLCMIRRHLGEDVTPVLVMRGGILMWNAMSVCFPASPAGVIVPARVGHIRSAPRIVYGNVPGVRTGTTYLLLDPIINSGSTIVSTLQAIRRHVGITDHIAVAAIYSTSLGSAAIHAEDPDVHIYTMWADMKCGPDLRLTGVDFDGGDAAFGGGTRRHQWARGVDDNDVVREN
;
A
#
# COMPACT_ATOMS: atom_id res chain seq x y z
N MET A 1 -6.11 28.53 24.67
CA MET A 1 -5.46 27.71 25.72
C MET A 1 -5.56 26.25 25.27
N PRO A 2 -4.46 25.48 25.32
CA PRO A 2 -4.13 24.51 24.27
C PRO A 2 -4.94 23.21 24.35
N LEU A 3 -5.33 22.71 23.18
CA LEU A 3 -5.98 21.41 22.99
C LEU A 3 -5.04 20.30 23.48
N ALA A 4 -5.58 19.48 24.38
CA ALA A 4 -4.90 18.38 25.02
C ALA A 4 -4.52 17.28 24.01
N GLY A 5 -3.25 16.88 24.04
CA GLY A 5 -2.83 15.50 23.83
C GLY A 5 -2.96 14.94 22.41
N VAL A 6 -2.22 15.50 21.45
CA VAL A 6 -1.85 14.71 20.26
C VAL A 6 -0.83 13.66 20.74
N ARG A 7 -1.31 12.42 20.95
CA ARG A 7 -0.42 11.27 21.11
C ARG A 7 0.40 11.18 19.83
N LYS A 8 1.73 11.20 19.97
CA LYS A 8 2.65 10.80 18.91
C LYS A 8 2.23 9.39 18.49
N LEU A 9 1.63 9.27 17.31
CA LEU A 9 1.05 8.01 16.83
C LEU A 9 2.16 7.17 16.23
N GLU A 10 2.67 6.26 17.06
CA GLU A 10 3.43 5.10 16.62
C GLU A 10 2.59 4.31 15.61
N ALA A 11 3.23 3.69 14.61
CA ALA A 11 2.56 2.79 13.68
C ALA A 11 1.63 1.87 14.47
N VAL A 12 0.34 1.88 14.16
CA VAL A 12 -0.62 1.00 14.84
C VAL A 12 -0.38 -0.38 14.26
N SER A 13 0.56 -1.11 14.88
CA SER A 13 0.73 -2.53 14.62
C SER A 13 -0.54 -3.22 15.09
N ILE A 14 -1.35 -3.61 14.12
CA ILE A 14 -2.50 -4.45 14.36
C ILE A 14 -1.94 -5.86 14.50
N HIS A 15 -1.80 -6.33 15.74
CA HIS A 15 -1.15 -7.61 16.02
C HIS A 15 -1.87 -8.76 15.31
N ALA A 16 -1.12 -9.49 14.48
CA ALA A 16 -1.56 -10.69 13.80
C ALA A 16 -2.00 -11.78 14.81
N ASP A 17 -3.24 -12.23 14.69
CA ASP A 17 -3.78 -13.39 15.40
C ASP A 17 -3.12 -14.70 14.93
N GLU A 18 -3.46 -15.82 15.58
CA GLU A 18 -2.88 -17.12 15.27
C GLU A 18 -3.09 -17.55 13.81
N ALA A 19 -4.29 -17.29 13.27
CA ALA A 19 -4.62 -17.57 11.86
C ALA A 19 -3.74 -16.74 10.91
N SER A 20 -3.56 -15.45 11.19
CA SER A 20 -2.71 -14.57 10.40
C SER A 20 -1.24 -15.00 10.43
N ARG A 21 -0.74 -15.50 11.57
CA ARG A 21 0.61 -16.06 11.69
C ARG A 21 0.80 -17.33 10.86
N PHE A 22 -0.20 -18.19 10.84
CA PHE A 22 -0.19 -19.40 10.00
C PHE A 22 -0.11 -19.03 8.51
N LEU A 23 -0.98 -18.13 8.05
CA LEU A 23 -0.99 -17.67 6.65
C LEU A 23 0.32 -16.97 6.25
N HIS A 24 0.92 -16.21 7.16
CA HIS A 24 2.24 -15.65 6.93
C HIS A 24 3.30 -16.73 6.78
N ALA A 25 3.32 -17.75 7.66
CA ALA A 25 4.26 -18.85 7.56
C ALA A 25 4.15 -19.58 6.22
N GLU A 26 2.93 -19.79 5.70
CA GLU A 26 2.72 -20.34 4.35
C GLU A 26 3.32 -19.45 3.25
N LEU A 27 3.19 -18.13 3.38
CA LEU A 27 3.79 -17.18 2.42
C LEU A 27 5.33 -17.20 2.43
N GLN A 28 5.96 -17.76 3.46
CA GLN A 28 7.42 -17.91 3.54
C GLN A 28 7.91 -19.23 2.89
N GLN A 29 7.02 -20.16 2.55
CA GLN A 29 7.35 -21.51 2.07
C GLN A 29 7.24 -21.64 0.54
N HIS A 30 7.87 -20.74 -0.22
CA HIS A 30 7.81 -20.71 -1.70
C HIS A 30 6.38 -20.92 -2.24
N PRO A 31 5.43 -20.03 -1.88
CA PRO A 31 4.03 -20.23 -2.19
C PRO A 31 3.76 -20.17 -3.69
N THR A 32 2.77 -20.94 -4.14
CA THR A 32 2.21 -20.79 -5.47
C THR A 32 1.49 -19.44 -5.61
N LEU A 33 1.33 -18.95 -6.84
CA LEU A 33 0.56 -17.73 -7.11
C LEU A 33 -0.85 -17.77 -6.50
N ALA A 34 -1.51 -18.92 -6.56
CA ALA A 34 -2.85 -19.11 -6.00
C ALA A 34 -2.86 -19.02 -4.47
N GLN A 35 -1.83 -19.55 -3.81
CA GLN A 35 -1.66 -19.40 -2.35
C GLN A 35 -1.36 -17.95 -1.98
N ILE A 36 -0.54 -17.24 -2.76
CA ILE A 36 -0.27 -15.82 -2.52
C ILE A 36 -1.57 -15.03 -2.58
N THR A 37 -2.35 -15.16 -3.66
CA THR A 37 -3.60 -14.39 -3.81
C THR A 37 -4.65 -14.75 -2.77
N ALA A 38 -4.80 -16.03 -2.42
CA ALA A 38 -5.73 -16.47 -1.38
C ALA A 38 -5.33 -15.94 0.02
N ASN A 39 -4.06 -16.09 0.40
CA ASN A 39 -3.59 -15.64 1.71
C ASN A 39 -3.64 -14.11 1.80
N MET A 40 -3.25 -13.41 0.75
CA MET A 40 -3.35 -11.94 0.70
C MET A 40 -4.78 -11.45 0.81
N GLN A 41 -5.76 -12.16 0.23
CA GLN A 41 -7.18 -11.83 0.40
C GLN A 41 -7.60 -11.91 1.86
N VAL A 42 -7.29 -13.01 2.56
CA VAL A 42 -7.66 -13.21 3.96
C VAL A 42 -6.97 -12.19 4.86
N LEU A 43 -5.65 -12.01 4.70
CA LEU A 43 -4.87 -11.04 5.47
C LEU A 43 -5.36 -9.61 5.26
N SER A 44 -5.66 -9.23 4.01
CA SER A 44 -6.20 -7.90 3.69
C SER A 44 -7.57 -7.70 4.31
N GLN A 45 -8.44 -8.72 4.29
CA GLN A 45 -9.76 -8.61 4.91
C GLN A 45 -9.66 -8.47 6.42
N THR A 46 -8.78 -9.23 7.08
CA THR A 46 -8.51 -9.09 8.51
C THR A 46 -8.02 -7.68 8.84
N LEU A 47 -6.99 -7.20 8.14
CA LEU A 47 -6.46 -5.86 8.35
C LEU A 47 -7.52 -4.77 8.14
N LEU A 48 -8.24 -4.81 7.02
CA LEU A 48 -9.23 -3.79 6.66
C LEU A 48 -10.46 -3.80 7.58
N CYS A 49 -10.91 -4.95 8.06
CA CYS A 49 -11.93 -5.04 9.11
C CYS A 49 -11.47 -4.36 10.41
N MET A 50 -10.21 -4.56 10.80
CA MET A 50 -9.65 -3.94 12.01
C MET A 50 -9.48 -2.43 11.84
N ILE A 51 -9.05 -1.98 10.67
CA ILE A 51 -8.99 -0.55 10.33
C ILE A 51 -10.38 0.07 10.35
N ARG A 52 -11.40 -0.57 9.74
CA ARG A 52 -12.79 -0.09 9.80
C ARG A 52 -13.30 0.02 11.24
N ARG A 53 -12.95 -0.93 12.11
CA ARG A 53 -13.30 -0.86 13.53
C ARG A 53 -12.63 0.31 14.24
N HIS A 54 -11.43 0.70 13.81
CA HIS A 54 -10.67 1.79 14.41
C HIS A 54 -11.06 3.18 13.86
N LEU A 55 -11.22 3.31 12.54
CA LEU A 55 -11.49 4.57 11.84
C LEU A 55 -12.98 4.83 11.58
N GLY A 56 -13.85 3.82 11.69
CA GLY A 56 -15.24 3.90 11.29
C GLY A 56 -15.47 3.68 9.78
N GLU A 57 -16.62 4.15 9.29
CA GLU A 57 -17.04 3.94 7.89
C GLU A 57 -16.67 5.10 6.96
N ASP A 58 -16.29 6.26 7.50
CA ASP A 58 -15.91 7.46 6.74
C ASP A 58 -14.49 7.36 6.19
N VAL A 59 -14.27 6.35 5.35
CA VAL A 59 -13.01 6.03 4.70
C VAL A 59 -13.20 6.01 3.18
N THR A 60 -12.25 6.56 2.44
CA THR A 60 -12.14 6.48 0.98
C THR A 60 -10.89 5.68 0.62
N PRO A 61 -11.04 4.40 0.27
CA PRO A 61 -9.90 3.56 -0.11
C PRO A 61 -9.28 4.02 -1.42
N VAL A 62 -7.95 4.04 -1.50
CA VAL A 62 -7.19 4.35 -2.73
C VAL A 62 -6.21 3.23 -2.99
N LEU A 63 -6.41 2.49 -4.07
CA LEU A 63 -5.49 1.43 -4.48
C LEU A 63 -4.20 2.04 -5.03
N VAL A 64 -3.07 1.67 -4.43
CA VAL A 64 -1.74 1.99 -4.95
C VAL A 64 -1.30 0.86 -5.87
N MET A 65 -1.44 1.08 -7.18
CA MET A 65 -1.22 0.06 -8.19
C MET A 65 0.28 -0.22 -8.38
N ARG A 66 0.70 -1.41 -8.82
CA ARG A 66 -0.13 -2.58 -9.17
C ARG A 66 -0.55 -3.41 -7.97
N GLY A 67 0.27 -3.50 -6.94
CA GLY A 67 0.08 -4.42 -5.81
C GLY A 67 -1.21 -4.19 -5.02
N GLY A 68 -1.67 -2.94 -4.90
CA GLY A 68 -2.89 -2.59 -4.16
C GLY A 68 -4.14 -3.35 -4.62
N ILE A 69 -4.21 -3.80 -5.89
CA ILE A 69 -5.36 -4.57 -6.40
C ILE A 69 -5.54 -5.92 -5.69
N LEU A 70 -4.49 -6.49 -5.07
CA LEU A 70 -4.61 -7.68 -4.23
C LEU A 70 -5.55 -7.47 -3.03
N MET A 71 -5.75 -6.21 -2.64
CA MET A 71 -6.60 -5.83 -1.53
C MET A 71 -8.02 -5.44 -1.98
N TRP A 72 -8.33 -5.44 -3.28
CA TRP A 72 -9.61 -4.95 -3.83
C TRP A 72 -10.81 -5.71 -3.28
N ASN A 73 -10.81 -7.04 -3.38
CA ASN A 73 -11.95 -7.84 -2.94
C ASN A 73 -12.18 -7.67 -1.42
N ALA A 74 -11.12 -7.71 -0.62
CA ALA A 74 -11.18 -7.40 0.80
C ALA A 74 -11.75 -6.00 1.08
N MET A 75 -11.27 -4.99 0.35
CA MET A 75 -11.77 -3.61 0.45
C MET A 75 -13.26 -3.53 0.13
N SER A 76 -13.74 -4.15 -0.95
CA SER A 76 -15.16 -4.12 -1.31
C SER A 76 -16.06 -4.81 -0.29
N VAL A 77 -15.55 -5.82 0.43
CA VAL A 77 -16.27 -6.46 1.54
C VAL A 77 -16.28 -5.57 2.78
N CYS A 78 -15.14 -4.97 3.13
CA CYS A 78 -14.99 -4.18 4.34
C CYS A 78 -15.64 -2.79 4.23
N PHE A 79 -15.60 -2.15 3.05
CA PHE A 79 -16.07 -0.79 2.80
C PHE A 79 -17.01 -0.74 1.58
N PRO A 80 -18.16 -1.45 1.59
CA PRO A 80 -18.97 -1.67 0.40
C PRO A 80 -19.62 -0.41 -0.19
N ALA A 81 -19.80 0.64 0.61
CA ALA A 81 -20.42 1.90 0.19
C ALA A 81 -19.41 3.03 -0.07
N SER A 82 -18.12 2.81 0.21
CA SER A 82 -17.10 3.84 0.06
C SER A 82 -16.73 4.02 -1.41
N PRO A 83 -16.66 5.27 -1.92
CA PRO A 83 -16.06 5.49 -3.23
C PRO A 83 -14.58 5.09 -3.15
N ALA A 84 -14.07 4.45 -4.20
CA ALA A 84 -12.69 3.98 -4.27
C ALA A 84 -11.91 4.75 -5.33
N GLY A 85 -10.64 5.03 -5.04
CA GLY A 85 -9.70 5.62 -5.97
C GLY A 85 -8.61 4.64 -6.41
N VAL A 86 -7.88 5.03 -7.45
CA VAL A 86 -6.69 4.34 -7.97
C VAL A 86 -5.61 5.37 -8.23
N ILE A 87 -4.38 5.04 -7.82
CA ILE A 87 -3.16 5.75 -8.22
C ILE A 87 -2.18 4.74 -8.82
N VAL A 88 -1.57 5.12 -9.94
CA VAL A 88 -0.60 4.29 -10.66
C VAL A 88 0.79 4.94 -10.58
N PRO A 89 1.64 4.51 -9.64
CA PRO A 89 3.06 4.80 -9.65
C PRO A 89 3.78 3.95 -10.71
N ALA A 90 4.69 4.57 -11.47
CA ALA A 90 5.58 3.90 -12.40
C ALA A 90 7.03 4.32 -12.14
N ARG A 91 7.96 3.36 -12.24
CA ARG A 91 9.40 3.62 -12.16
C ARG A 91 10.01 3.53 -13.55
N VAL A 92 10.86 4.48 -13.89
CA VAL A 92 11.76 4.37 -15.04
C VAL A 92 13.09 3.85 -14.53
N GLY A 93 13.48 2.66 -15.00
CA GLY A 93 14.76 2.07 -14.65
C GLY A 93 14.77 1.43 -13.26
N HIS A 94 15.65 1.90 -12.37
CA HIS A 94 16.04 1.16 -11.16
C HIS A 94 14.98 1.22 -10.04
N ILE A 95 14.88 0.14 -9.25
CA ILE A 95 13.94 0.01 -8.10
C ILE A 95 14.11 1.10 -7.02
N ARG A 96 15.26 1.77 -7.01
CA ARG A 96 15.61 2.85 -6.05
C ARG A 96 15.14 4.23 -6.51
N SER A 97 14.82 4.41 -7.79
CA SER A 97 14.34 5.68 -8.33
C SER A 97 12.95 5.98 -7.81
N ALA A 98 12.71 7.18 -7.28
CA ALA A 98 11.36 7.59 -6.86
C ALA A 98 10.35 7.37 -8.00
N PRO A 99 9.21 6.70 -7.76
CA PRO A 99 8.24 6.48 -8.81
C PRO A 99 7.56 7.80 -9.18
N ARG A 100 7.25 7.96 -10.46
CA ARG A 100 6.38 9.02 -10.97
C ARG A 100 4.94 8.52 -10.96
N ILE A 101 3.99 9.38 -10.59
CA ILE A 101 2.58 9.06 -10.72
C ILE A 101 2.16 9.32 -12.17
N VAL A 102 1.68 8.28 -12.85
CA VAL A 102 1.34 8.33 -14.29
C VAL A 102 -0.16 8.35 -14.53
N TYR A 103 -0.94 7.99 -13.52
CA TYR A 103 -2.39 8.08 -13.52
C TYR A 103 -2.90 8.19 -12.10
N GLY A 104 -3.95 8.99 -11.90
CA GLY A 104 -4.68 9.08 -10.65
C GLY A 104 -6.15 9.36 -10.94
N ASN A 105 -7.04 8.58 -10.32
CA ASN A 105 -8.46 8.86 -10.22
C ASN A 105 -8.86 8.64 -8.77
N VAL A 106 -8.96 9.75 -8.03
CA VAL A 106 -9.21 9.74 -6.59
C VAL A 106 -10.49 10.54 -6.35
N PRO A 107 -11.53 9.93 -5.74
CA PRO A 107 -12.75 10.64 -5.38
C PRO A 107 -12.43 11.81 -4.45
N GLY A 108 -13.03 12.98 -4.68
CA GLY A 108 -13.02 14.04 -3.68
C GLY A 108 -13.79 13.59 -2.42
N VAL A 109 -13.30 13.96 -1.24
CA VAL A 109 -13.88 13.54 0.03
C VAL A 109 -14.44 14.70 0.82
N ARG A 110 -15.37 14.41 1.73
CA ARG A 110 -15.91 15.38 2.67
C ARG A 110 -14.92 15.60 3.81
N THR A 111 -15.03 16.73 4.50
CA THR A 111 -14.28 16.98 5.73
C THR A 111 -14.51 15.85 6.74
N GLY A 112 -13.43 15.35 7.35
CA GLY A 112 -13.47 14.24 8.31
C GLY A 112 -13.37 12.85 7.68
N THR A 113 -13.45 12.71 6.36
CA THR A 113 -13.20 11.42 5.69
C THR A 113 -11.69 11.15 5.56
N THR A 114 -11.28 9.91 5.86
CA THR A 114 -9.87 9.48 5.73
C THR A 114 -9.61 8.86 4.37
N TYR A 115 -8.58 9.30 3.66
CA TYR A 115 -8.04 8.52 2.54
C TYR A 115 -7.24 7.34 3.09
N LEU A 116 -7.58 6.12 2.68
CA LEU A 116 -6.86 4.91 3.08
C LEU A 116 -6.11 4.33 1.88
N LEU A 117 -4.79 4.56 1.84
CA LEU A 117 -3.92 4.05 0.79
C LEU A 117 -3.70 2.55 0.98
N LEU A 118 -3.98 1.76 -0.04
CA LEU A 118 -3.88 0.31 -0.02
C LEU A 118 -2.67 -0.13 -0.84
N ASP A 119 -1.61 -0.56 -0.15
CA ASP A 119 -0.41 -1.15 -0.75
C ASP A 119 0.02 -2.34 0.11
N PRO A 120 -0.01 -3.58 -0.38
CA PRO A 120 0.26 -4.75 0.45
C PRO A 120 1.67 -4.75 1.07
N ILE A 121 2.65 -4.08 0.46
CA ILE A 121 4.05 -4.14 0.87
C ILE A 121 4.69 -2.75 0.87
N ILE A 122 5.11 -2.28 2.05
CA ILE A 122 5.93 -1.07 2.20
C ILE A 122 7.40 -1.46 2.35
N ASN A 123 8.13 -1.42 1.23
CA ASN A 123 9.59 -1.60 1.22
C ASN A 123 10.29 -0.30 1.64
N SER A 124 10.82 0.50 0.70
CA SER A 124 11.50 1.76 0.98
C SER A 124 10.57 2.94 1.30
N GLY A 125 9.25 2.75 1.23
CA GLY A 125 8.27 3.83 1.42
C GLY A 125 8.13 4.80 0.24
N SER A 126 9.05 4.79 -0.73
CA SER A 126 9.07 5.80 -1.81
C SER A 126 7.81 5.79 -2.69
N THR A 127 7.15 4.63 -2.84
CA THR A 127 5.87 4.53 -3.57
C THR A 127 4.77 5.30 -2.84
N ILE A 128 4.67 5.12 -1.53
CA ILE A 128 3.70 5.81 -0.69
C ILE A 128 4.01 7.31 -0.64
N VAL A 129 5.27 7.70 -0.47
CA VAL A 129 5.70 9.11 -0.50
C VAL A 129 5.27 9.80 -1.81
N SER A 130 5.58 9.21 -2.98
CA SER A 130 5.13 9.77 -4.26
C SER A 130 3.60 9.85 -4.38
N THR A 131 2.89 8.88 -3.78
CA THR A 131 1.43 8.84 -3.77
C THR A 131 0.86 9.94 -2.89
N LEU A 132 1.40 10.14 -1.68
CA LEU A 132 1.04 11.22 -0.77
C LEU A 132 1.22 12.58 -1.44
N GLN A 133 2.39 12.83 -2.03
CA GLN A 133 2.69 14.07 -2.75
C GLN A 133 1.69 14.32 -3.90
N ALA A 134 1.31 13.27 -4.65
CA ALA A 134 0.34 13.40 -5.72
C ALA A 134 -1.07 13.69 -5.21
N ILE A 135 -1.52 13.03 -4.15
CA ILE A 135 -2.83 13.32 -3.53
C ILE A 135 -2.85 14.77 -3.06
N ARG A 136 -1.86 15.20 -2.27
CA ARG A 136 -1.77 16.57 -1.77
C ARG A 136 -1.77 17.60 -2.90
N ARG A 137 -1.07 17.32 -4.00
CA ARG A 137 -0.99 18.20 -5.17
C ARG A 137 -2.29 18.30 -5.96
N HIS A 138 -2.97 17.17 -6.19
CA HIS A 138 -4.09 17.11 -7.13
C HIS A 138 -5.46 17.22 -6.46
N VAL A 139 -5.58 16.76 -5.22
CA VAL A 139 -6.81 16.80 -4.42
C VAL A 139 -6.82 18.02 -3.49
N GLY A 140 -5.64 18.46 -3.03
CA GLY A 140 -5.48 19.57 -2.10
C GLY A 140 -5.18 19.11 -0.67
N ILE A 141 -5.44 19.98 0.31
CA ILE A 141 -5.22 19.64 1.72
C ILE A 141 -6.25 18.62 2.16
N THR A 142 -5.78 17.47 2.65
CA THR A 142 -6.58 16.38 3.19
C THR A 142 -6.23 16.20 4.67
N ASP A 143 -7.16 16.43 5.58
CA ASP A 143 -6.80 16.40 7.01
C ASP A 143 -6.37 15.01 7.50
N HIS A 144 -6.76 13.94 6.80
CA HIS A 144 -6.52 12.56 7.22
C HIS A 144 -6.12 11.65 6.06
N ILE A 145 -4.88 11.16 6.09
CA ILE A 145 -4.42 10.07 5.24
C ILE A 145 -3.88 8.94 6.14
N ALA A 146 -4.29 7.73 5.82
CA ALA A 146 -3.78 6.50 6.41
C ALA A 146 -3.26 5.56 5.31
N VAL A 147 -2.38 4.65 5.69
CA VAL A 147 -1.82 3.61 4.82
C VAL A 147 -2.12 2.25 5.45
N ALA A 148 -2.64 1.32 4.67
CA ALA A 148 -2.82 -0.08 5.05
C ALA A 148 -1.84 -0.95 4.25
N ALA A 149 -1.01 -1.70 4.96
CA ALA A 149 -0.07 -2.64 4.36
C ALA A 149 0.01 -3.93 5.16
N ILE A 150 0.10 -5.07 4.48
CA ILE A 150 0.31 -6.35 5.17
C ILE A 150 1.70 -6.36 5.80
N TYR A 151 2.71 -5.96 5.02
CA TYR A 151 4.11 -5.92 5.44
C TYR A 151 4.68 -4.51 5.34
N SER A 152 5.48 -4.12 6.32
CA SER A 152 6.25 -2.88 6.27
C SER A 152 7.64 -3.04 6.86
N THR A 153 8.62 -2.31 6.31
CA THR A 153 9.96 -2.18 6.89
C THR A 153 10.09 -0.90 7.71
N SER A 154 11.01 -0.87 8.68
CA SER A 154 11.29 0.36 9.44
C SER A 154 11.81 1.48 8.52
N LEU A 155 12.57 1.14 7.48
CA LEU A 155 13.05 2.08 6.47
C LEU A 155 11.88 2.77 5.76
N GLY A 156 10.89 1.99 5.34
CA GLY A 156 9.73 2.51 4.63
C GLY A 156 8.83 3.36 5.50
N SER A 157 8.50 2.89 6.70
CA SER A 157 7.69 3.66 7.64
C SER A 157 8.38 4.97 8.06
N ALA A 158 9.70 4.94 8.29
CA ALA A 158 10.47 6.15 8.58
C ALA A 158 10.47 7.14 7.41
N ALA A 159 10.61 6.66 6.17
CA ALA A 159 10.57 7.52 4.98
C ALA A 159 9.19 8.18 4.80
N ILE A 160 8.10 7.45 5.08
CA ILE A 160 6.73 7.98 5.04
C ILE A 160 6.52 9.06 6.10
N HIS A 161 6.87 8.78 7.36
CA HIS A 161 6.71 9.77 8.44
C HIS A 161 7.66 10.97 8.32
N ALA A 162 8.80 10.82 7.63
CA ALA A 162 9.69 11.94 7.32
C ALA A 162 9.06 12.91 6.30
N GLU A 163 8.25 12.38 5.37
CA GLU A 163 7.49 13.19 4.41
C GLU A 163 6.22 13.78 5.04
N ASP A 164 5.42 12.95 5.70
CA ASP A 164 4.15 13.33 6.31
C ASP A 164 4.04 12.71 7.72
N PRO A 165 4.44 13.46 8.77
CA PRO A 165 4.44 12.98 10.15
C PRO A 165 3.06 12.61 10.71
N ASP A 166 1.99 13.09 10.07
CA ASP A 166 0.61 12.90 10.52
C ASP A 166 -0.07 11.69 9.85
N VAL A 167 0.62 11.01 8.93
CA VAL A 167 0.10 9.79 8.29
C VAL A 167 0.08 8.63 9.28
N HIS A 168 -1.06 7.95 9.36
CA HIS A 168 -1.18 6.71 10.13
C HIS A 168 -0.78 5.51 9.26
N ILE A 169 0.12 4.66 9.75
CA ILE A 169 0.46 3.39 9.10
C ILE A 169 -0.14 2.23 9.89
N TYR A 170 -1.07 1.50 9.25
CA TYR A 170 -1.65 0.26 9.74
C TYR A 170 -0.97 -0.92 9.06
N THR A 171 -0.35 -1.79 9.86
CA THR A 171 0.35 -2.95 9.34
C THR A 171 0.23 -4.18 10.23
N MET A 172 0.19 -5.36 9.62
CA MET A 172 0.15 -6.64 10.35
C MET A 172 1.55 -7.07 10.78
N TRP A 173 2.54 -6.89 9.90
CA TRP A 173 3.95 -7.17 10.18
C TRP A 173 4.80 -5.92 9.94
N ALA A 174 5.17 -5.27 11.04
CA ALA A 174 6.10 -4.15 11.05
C ALA A 174 7.55 -4.64 11.12
N ASP A 175 8.48 -3.72 10.82
CA ASP A 175 9.93 -3.92 10.96
C ASP A 175 10.48 -5.14 10.22
N MET A 176 9.86 -5.48 9.09
CA MET A 176 10.35 -6.51 8.20
C MET A 176 11.76 -6.16 7.70
N LYS A 177 12.64 -7.15 7.65
CA LYS A 177 13.97 -7.01 7.06
C LYS A 177 13.88 -7.00 5.54
N CYS A 178 14.79 -6.29 4.89
CA CYS A 178 14.92 -6.31 3.43
C CYS A 178 16.36 -6.61 3.00
N GLY A 179 16.50 -7.20 1.82
CA GLY A 179 17.78 -7.46 1.17
C GLY A 179 18.37 -6.23 0.45
N PRO A 180 19.54 -6.37 -0.18
CA PRO A 180 20.19 -5.28 -0.92
C PRO A 180 19.38 -4.72 -2.10
N ASP A 181 18.43 -5.50 -2.63
CA ASP A 181 17.52 -5.12 -3.72
C ASP A 181 16.20 -4.52 -3.22
N LEU A 182 16.07 -4.30 -1.90
CA LEU A 182 14.88 -3.81 -1.20
C LEU A 182 13.70 -4.79 -1.17
N ARG A 183 13.88 -6.06 -1.57
CA ARG A 183 12.86 -7.10 -1.33
C ARG A 183 12.84 -7.52 0.12
N LEU A 184 11.66 -7.88 0.62
CA LEU A 184 11.50 -8.40 1.97
C LEU A 184 12.20 -9.75 2.14
N THR A 185 12.86 -9.93 3.28
CA THR A 185 13.42 -11.23 3.66
C THR A 185 12.32 -12.14 4.19
N GLY A 186 12.21 -13.35 3.66
CA GLY A 186 11.21 -14.34 4.09
C GLY A 186 9.81 -14.16 3.50
N VAL A 187 9.63 -13.22 2.57
CA VAL A 187 8.42 -13.09 1.75
C VAL A 187 8.88 -12.99 0.30
N ASP A 188 8.80 -14.11 -0.42
CA ASP A 188 9.41 -14.28 -1.75
C ASP A 188 8.38 -14.09 -2.87
N PHE A 189 7.71 -12.93 -2.88
CA PHE A 189 6.85 -12.52 -3.98
C PHE A 189 6.86 -11.01 -4.19
N ASP A 190 6.61 -10.58 -5.44
CA ASP A 190 6.32 -9.20 -5.77
C ASP A 190 4.79 -9.00 -5.80
N GLY A 191 4.27 -8.01 -5.07
CA GLY A 191 2.82 -7.80 -4.99
C GLY A 191 2.18 -7.43 -6.33
N GLY A 192 2.90 -6.72 -7.20
CA GLY A 192 2.43 -6.38 -8.54
C GLY A 192 2.43 -7.58 -9.48
N ASP A 193 3.43 -8.45 -9.39
CA ASP A 193 3.46 -9.67 -10.20
C ASP A 193 2.48 -10.72 -9.69
N ALA A 194 2.31 -10.84 -8.37
CA ALA A 194 1.29 -11.67 -7.76
C ALA A 194 -0.14 -11.22 -8.17
N ALA A 195 -0.37 -9.91 -8.25
CA ALA A 195 -1.65 -9.36 -8.68
C ALA A 195 -2.05 -9.72 -10.12
N PHE A 196 -1.09 -9.80 -11.03
CA PHE A 196 -1.37 -9.91 -12.47
C PHE A 196 -0.92 -11.24 -13.08
N GLY A 197 -0.23 -12.10 -12.33
CA GLY A 197 0.35 -13.36 -12.79
C GLY A 197 1.85 -13.24 -13.07
N GLY A 198 2.70 -13.72 -12.16
CA GLY A 198 4.15 -13.70 -12.35
C GLY A 198 4.66 -14.62 -13.46
N GLY A 199 5.96 -14.54 -13.77
CA GLY A 199 6.66 -15.55 -14.57
C GLY A 199 6.52 -15.45 -16.09
N THR A 200 5.95 -14.35 -16.61
CA THR A 200 5.87 -14.10 -18.06
C THR A 200 6.43 -12.72 -18.41
N ARG A 201 6.93 -12.57 -19.65
CA ARG A 201 7.40 -11.29 -20.16
C ARG A 201 6.27 -10.26 -20.10
N ARG A 202 6.56 -9.08 -19.54
CA ARG A 202 5.59 -7.98 -19.40
C ARG A 202 5.97 -6.82 -20.29
N HIS A 203 5.02 -6.37 -21.10
CA HIS A 203 5.10 -5.09 -21.78
C HIS A 203 4.52 -4.02 -20.86
N GLN A 204 5.32 -3.02 -20.49
CA GLN A 204 4.92 -1.92 -19.63
C GLN A 204 5.05 -0.61 -20.41
N TRP A 205 4.02 0.23 -20.34
CA TRP A 205 4.02 1.56 -20.93
C TRP A 205 3.30 2.53 -19.99
N ALA A 206 3.72 3.80 -20.00
CA ALA A 206 3.06 4.87 -19.27
C ALA A 206 3.27 6.20 -20.01
N ARG A 207 2.19 6.95 -20.26
CA ARG A 207 2.29 8.28 -20.87
C ARG A 207 2.88 9.29 -19.88
N GLY A 208 3.72 10.20 -20.37
CA GLY A 208 4.36 11.27 -19.57
C GLY A 208 5.61 10.84 -18.81
N VAL A 209 6.10 9.63 -19.08
CA VAL A 209 7.29 9.08 -18.44
C VAL A 209 8.53 9.22 -19.33
N ASP A 210 8.35 9.14 -20.64
CA ASP A 210 9.19 9.69 -21.72
C ASP A 210 8.31 9.64 -23.00
N ASP A 211 8.37 10.65 -23.89
CA ASP A 211 7.63 10.67 -25.18
C ASP A 211 8.16 9.67 -26.22
N ASN A 212 9.09 8.82 -25.81
CA ASN A 212 9.52 7.67 -26.59
C ASN A 212 8.87 6.44 -25.97
N ASP A 213 7.99 5.79 -26.72
CA ASP A 213 7.46 4.45 -26.43
C ASP A 213 8.61 3.44 -26.29
N VAL A 214 9.29 3.44 -25.14
CA VAL A 214 10.32 2.45 -24.86
C VAL A 214 9.62 1.22 -24.31
N VAL A 215 9.27 0.31 -25.23
CA VAL A 215 9.09 -1.10 -24.91
C VAL A 215 10.42 -1.59 -24.31
N ARG A 216 10.51 -1.67 -22.99
CA ARG A 216 11.67 -2.30 -22.33
C ARG A 216 11.36 -3.77 -22.09
N GLU A 217 12.16 -4.61 -22.73
CA GLU A 217 12.19 -6.05 -22.51
C GLU A 217 12.88 -6.34 -21.16
N ASN A 218 12.19 -7.06 -20.28
CA ASN A 218 12.80 -7.83 -19.20
C ASN A 218 12.54 -9.31 -19.46
#